data_AF-A0A518LGM5-F1
#
_entry.id   AF-A0A518LGM5-F1
#
_cell.length_a   1.000
_cell.length_b   1.000
_cell.length_c   1.000
_cell.angle_alpha   90.00
_cell.angle_beta   90.00
_cell.angle_gamma   90.00
#
_symmetry.space_group_name_H-M   'P 1'
#
loop_
_entity.id
_entity.type
_entity.pdbx_description
1 polymer ?
#
loop_
_entity_poly.entity_id
_entity_poly.type
_entity_poly.pdbx_seq_one_letter_code
_entity_poly.pdbx_strand_id
1 'polypeptide(L)'
;MPHTTTPSTDEPSHDLERPRAPRKLVPVAFGVVVAAVVLGFLGWDFYTASVLNRVVGDIRAKNEPTTAEDMAQRVVRVPDEQNFCVPLFEIADRFAGLNTPSSESENLPLFGARALYPRLGEAHPPEQLAALKAFLSQHQTDYDAMKQAFDRPSGQFTFDWETTLTEADFTDLNLARTAAKLLLLAAMDATLRGDEAEAIAWFERCSRLCDAFDRNLPLLSWMTSNALRALWFESVHRAINTWEWSPQSLAMLHKSGVALAARFTLHDALIAERVMARMEHQNRYIRRAPAPPPGAAAPVDPLAGQNPDLFEAKVISIYTEMVDAAAKAPGRASIEAAREVVYRLGSEPLFFSSTAQALAHTFEMAANDEARRQMLIAAIACEAFRVRRGQWPARLEELTPEFLERTPVDPFDGRPIRLESIPDGIKLWTVGSDFIDDGGRIHRQPGSKTFKTADLGIELFDPGQRNRPMPPESKKP
;
A
#
# COMPACT_ATOMS: atom_id res chain seq x y z
N MET A 1 -76.19 -69.32 61.90
CA MET A 1 -76.02 -68.22 60.92
C MET A 1 -74.80 -67.42 61.35
N PRO A 2 -73.88 -67.09 60.44
CA PRO A 2 -72.61 -67.82 60.33
C PRO A 2 -71.35 -66.98 60.65
N HIS A 3 -70.25 -67.72 60.92
CA HIS A 3 -68.86 -67.57 60.43
C HIS A 3 -68.17 -66.19 60.48
N THR A 4 -66.88 -66.01 60.78
CA THR A 4 -65.72 -66.87 61.08
C THR A 4 -64.60 -65.91 61.50
N THR A 5 -63.71 -66.39 62.36
CA THR A 5 -62.41 -65.84 62.74
C THR A 5 -61.42 -65.65 61.59
N THR A 6 -60.62 -64.58 61.64
CA THR A 6 -59.17 -64.57 61.33
C THR A 6 -58.48 -63.37 62.03
N PRO A 7 -57.27 -63.53 62.60
CA PRO A 7 -56.54 -62.44 63.26
C PRO A 7 -55.28 -61.96 62.50
N SER A 8 -54.83 -60.75 62.88
CA SER A 8 -53.44 -60.26 62.90
C SER A 8 -52.67 -60.05 61.58
N THR A 9 -52.32 -58.79 61.31
CA THR A 9 -50.93 -58.36 61.07
C THR A 9 -50.80 -56.87 61.45
N ASP A 10 -50.12 -56.59 62.55
CA ASP A 10 -49.54 -55.29 62.86
C ASP A 10 -48.29 -55.07 62.00
N GLU A 11 -48.25 -54.00 61.21
CA GLU A 11 -47.02 -53.42 60.67
C GLU A 11 -47.07 -51.90 60.93
N PRO A 12 -46.15 -51.32 61.72
CA PRO A 12 -46.11 -49.89 61.92
C PRO A 12 -45.43 -49.24 60.72
N SER A 13 -46.21 -48.60 59.85
CA SER A 13 -45.71 -47.67 58.85
C SER A 13 -45.13 -46.45 59.56
N HIS A 14 -43.80 -46.43 59.76
CA HIS A 14 -43.06 -45.23 60.12
C HIS A 14 -43.14 -44.25 58.94
N ASP A 15 -44.12 -43.34 58.97
CA ASP A 15 -44.13 -42.16 58.12
C ASP A 15 -42.99 -41.24 58.59
N LEU A 16 -41.86 -41.31 57.91
CA LEU A 16 -40.79 -40.31 58.01
C LEU A 16 -41.34 -39.01 57.42
N GLU A 17 -41.79 -38.09 58.28
CA GLU A 17 -42.02 -36.70 57.90
C GLU A 17 -40.74 -36.14 57.26
N ARG A 18 -40.70 -36.07 55.93
CA ARG A 18 -39.68 -35.31 55.22
C ARG A 18 -39.88 -33.84 55.59
N PRO A 19 -38.84 -33.14 56.10
CA PRO A 19 -38.98 -31.73 56.44
C PRO A 19 -39.38 -30.94 55.18
N ARG A 20 -40.60 -30.39 55.18
CA ARG A 20 -41.08 -29.50 54.11
C ARG A 20 -40.26 -28.22 54.18
N ALA A 21 -39.28 -28.08 53.30
CA ALA A 21 -38.56 -26.82 53.11
C ALA A 21 -39.57 -25.66 52.90
N PRO A 22 -39.36 -24.47 53.49
CA PRO A 22 -40.33 -23.38 53.40
C PRO A 22 -40.58 -22.96 51.94
N ARG A 23 -41.81 -23.16 51.45
CA ARG A 23 -42.25 -22.81 50.08
C ARG A 23 -41.97 -21.35 49.66
N LYS A 24 -41.71 -20.45 50.62
CA LYS A 24 -41.37 -19.03 50.37
C LYS A 24 -39.88 -18.76 50.09
N LEU A 25 -38.96 -19.69 50.38
CA LEU A 25 -37.52 -19.52 50.12
C LEU A 25 -37.13 -19.78 48.66
N VAL A 26 -37.85 -20.66 47.97
CA VAL A 26 -37.59 -21.02 46.56
C VAL A 26 -37.73 -19.83 45.58
N PRO A 27 -38.80 -19.02 45.61
CA PRO A 27 -38.92 -17.86 44.71
C PRO A 27 -37.91 -16.74 45.04
N VAL A 28 -37.53 -16.58 46.31
CA VAL A 28 -36.49 -15.62 46.72
C VAL A 28 -35.11 -16.07 46.24
N ALA A 29 -34.77 -17.35 46.42
CA ALA A 29 -33.52 -17.93 45.91
C ALA A 29 -33.45 -17.86 44.38
N PHE A 30 -34.56 -18.13 43.68
CA PHE A 30 -34.64 -17.98 42.23
C PHE A 30 -34.45 -16.51 41.80
N GLY A 31 -35.09 -15.56 42.48
CA GLY A 31 -34.90 -14.13 42.22
C GLY A 31 -33.45 -13.65 42.44
N VAL A 32 -32.77 -14.16 43.48
CA VAL A 32 -31.35 -13.88 43.74
C VAL A 32 -30.45 -14.44 42.63
N VAL A 33 -30.72 -15.66 42.15
CA VAL A 33 -29.97 -16.27 41.04
C VAL A 33 -30.17 -15.47 39.75
N VAL A 34 -31.41 -15.10 39.42
CA VAL A 34 -31.71 -14.26 38.25
C VAL A 34 -31.02 -12.90 38.35
N ALA A 35 -31.08 -12.24 39.51
CA ALA A 35 -30.40 -10.97 39.74
C ALA A 35 -28.87 -11.10 39.62
N ALA A 36 -28.27 -12.16 40.15
CA ALA A 36 -26.83 -12.42 40.03
C ALA A 36 -26.42 -12.67 38.57
N VAL A 37 -27.23 -13.38 37.79
CA VAL A 37 -27.01 -13.58 36.35
C VAL A 37 -27.11 -12.26 35.59
N VAL A 38 -28.13 -11.45 35.85
CA VAL A 38 -28.28 -10.12 35.23
C VAL A 38 -27.13 -9.19 35.59
N LEU A 39 -26.73 -9.13 36.87
CA LEU A 39 -25.55 -8.37 37.31
C LEU A 39 -24.26 -8.88 36.68
N GLY A 40 -24.15 -10.20 36.46
CA GLY A 40 -23.06 -10.81 35.72
C GLY A 40 -23.01 -10.34 34.26
N PHE A 41 -24.15 -10.32 33.55
CA PHE A 41 -24.23 -9.79 32.19
C PHE A 41 -23.93 -8.29 32.14
N LEU A 42 -24.53 -7.49 33.02
CA LEU A 42 -24.26 -6.04 33.09
C LEU A 42 -22.79 -5.74 33.43
N GLY A 43 -22.20 -6.51 34.35
CA GLY A 43 -20.79 -6.41 34.70
C GLY A 43 -19.87 -6.80 33.56
N TRP A 44 -20.25 -7.84 32.80
CA TRP A 44 -19.55 -8.26 31.58
C TRP A 44 -19.62 -7.18 30.49
N ASP A 45 -20.81 -6.68 30.17
CA ASP A 45 -21.01 -5.61 29.18
C ASP A 45 -20.26 -4.33 29.58
N PHE A 46 -20.30 -3.95 30.86
CA PHE A 46 -19.54 -2.82 31.38
C PHE A 46 -18.02 -3.04 31.23
N TYR A 47 -17.55 -4.24 31.52
CA TYR A 47 -16.14 -4.60 31.36
C TYR A 47 -15.69 -4.52 29.90
N THR A 48 -16.44 -5.12 28.96
CA THR A 48 -16.06 -5.13 27.54
C THR A 48 -16.08 -3.72 26.95
N ALA A 49 -17.11 -2.93 27.27
CA ALA A 49 -17.16 -1.52 26.89
C ALA A 49 -16.01 -0.69 27.48
N SER A 50 -15.62 -0.97 28.75
CA SER A 50 -14.50 -0.29 29.40
C SER A 50 -13.14 -0.60 28.74
N VAL A 51 -12.96 -1.84 28.24
CA VAL A 51 -11.75 -2.21 27.48
C VAL A 51 -11.68 -1.43 26.17
N LEU A 52 -12.76 -1.41 25.39
CA LEU A 52 -12.82 -0.65 24.14
C LEU A 52 -12.61 0.85 24.37
N ASN A 53 -13.30 1.43 25.35
CA ASN A 53 -13.18 2.84 25.70
C ASN A 53 -11.76 3.22 26.11
N ARG A 54 -11.02 2.33 26.77
CA ARG A 54 -9.60 2.56 27.10
C ARG A 54 -8.74 2.62 25.85
N VAL A 55 -8.84 1.62 24.97
CA VAL A 55 -8.06 1.56 23.72
C VAL A 55 -8.34 2.79 22.84
N VAL A 56 -9.60 3.18 22.70
CA VAL A 56 -9.98 4.39 21.94
C VAL A 56 -9.52 5.67 22.66
N GLY A 57 -9.59 5.70 23.99
CA GLY A 57 -9.12 6.82 24.81
C GLY A 57 -7.62 7.06 24.66
N ASP A 58 -6.81 6.00 24.62
CA ASP A 58 -5.36 6.09 24.44
C ASP A 58 -4.99 6.69 23.07
N ILE A 59 -5.75 6.37 22.02
CA ILE A 59 -5.57 6.96 20.68
C ILE A 59 -5.93 8.45 20.68
N ARG A 60 -7.05 8.81 21.32
CA ARG A 60 -7.44 10.22 21.45
C ARG A 60 -6.42 11.03 22.25
N ALA A 61 -5.78 10.43 23.25
CA ALA A 61 -4.70 11.07 24.01
C ALA A 61 -3.47 11.39 23.14
N LYS A 62 -3.26 10.65 22.04
CA LYS A 62 -2.23 10.96 21.01
C LYS A 62 -2.69 12.02 19.98
N ASN A 63 -3.90 12.58 20.09
CA ASN A 63 -4.53 13.47 19.09
C ASN A 63 -4.73 12.82 17.71
N GLU A 64 -4.83 11.50 17.69
CA GLU A 64 -5.09 10.74 16.47
C GLU A 64 -6.61 10.60 16.23
N PRO A 65 -7.05 10.55 14.96
CA PRO A 65 -8.46 10.40 14.62
C PRO A 65 -8.93 8.99 15.00
N THR A 66 -10.17 8.93 15.47
CA THR A 66 -10.82 7.68 15.88
C THR A 66 -12.11 7.40 15.13
N THR A 67 -12.68 8.38 14.43
CA THR A 67 -13.94 8.28 13.69
C THR A 67 -13.79 8.81 12.27
N ALA A 68 -14.73 8.41 11.40
CA ALA A 68 -14.84 8.95 10.05
C ALA A 68 -15.10 10.46 10.05
N GLU A 69 -15.83 10.97 11.04
CA GLU A 69 -16.04 12.41 11.23
C GLU A 69 -14.72 13.14 11.54
N ASP A 70 -13.88 12.58 12.42
CA ASP A 70 -12.55 13.13 12.71
C ASP A 70 -11.69 13.22 11.43
N MET A 71 -11.84 12.26 10.51
CA MET A 71 -11.14 12.25 9.22
C MET A 71 -11.74 13.26 8.23
N ALA A 72 -13.07 13.30 8.09
CA ALA A 72 -13.76 14.23 7.20
C ALA A 72 -13.45 15.70 7.54
N GLN A 73 -13.37 16.04 8.83
CA GLN A 73 -13.02 17.38 9.29
C GLN A 73 -11.57 17.81 8.95
N ARG A 74 -10.68 16.85 8.67
CA ARG A 74 -9.27 17.12 8.28
C ARG A 74 -9.11 17.37 6.77
N VAL A 75 -10.12 17.05 5.96
CA VAL A 75 -10.06 17.20 4.50
C VAL A 75 -10.35 18.64 4.11
N VAL A 76 -9.32 19.36 3.65
CA VAL A 76 -9.50 20.66 2.99
C VAL A 76 -9.75 20.42 1.51
N ARG A 77 -11.01 20.54 1.06
CA ARG A 77 -11.39 20.32 -0.34
C ARG A 77 -10.84 21.42 -1.25
N VAL A 78 -10.15 21.02 -2.31
CA VAL A 78 -9.78 21.87 -3.43
C VAL A 78 -10.99 21.98 -4.36
N PRO A 79 -11.46 23.18 -4.72
CA PRO A 79 -12.54 23.35 -5.69
C PRO A 79 -12.19 22.69 -7.02
N ASP A 80 -13.19 22.10 -7.70
CA ASP A 80 -12.96 21.35 -8.93
C ASP A 80 -12.25 22.19 -9.99
N GLU A 81 -12.58 23.48 -10.12
CA GLU A 81 -11.95 24.41 -11.08
C GLU A 81 -10.44 24.61 -10.81
N GLN A 82 -9.98 24.34 -9.59
CA GLN A 82 -8.58 24.41 -9.19
C GLN A 82 -7.89 23.05 -9.16
N ASN A 83 -8.65 21.95 -9.26
CA ASN A 83 -8.16 20.58 -9.17
C ASN A 83 -7.86 20.00 -10.56
N PHE A 84 -6.59 19.77 -10.89
CA PHE A 84 -6.19 19.14 -12.16
C PHE A 84 -6.61 17.67 -12.28
N CYS A 85 -6.86 16.98 -11.16
CA CYS A 85 -7.26 15.56 -11.18
C CYS A 85 -8.60 15.35 -11.90
N VAL A 86 -9.54 16.30 -11.78
CA VAL A 86 -10.88 16.21 -12.38
C VAL A 86 -10.81 16.01 -13.91
N PRO A 87 -10.28 16.97 -14.70
CA PRO A 87 -10.18 16.81 -16.15
C PRO A 87 -9.18 15.72 -16.55
N LEU A 88 -8.15 15.48 -15.73
CA LEU A 88 -7.17 14.43 -16.02
C LEU A 88 -7.81 13.03 -15.97
N PHE A 89 -8.72 12.78 -15.03
CA PHE A 89 -9.39 11.48 -14.91
C PHE A 89 -10.48 11.29 -15.95
N GLU A 90 -11.19 12.36 -16.35
CA GLU A 90 -12.08 12.32 -17.52
C GLU A 90 -11.33 11.91 -18.80
N ILE A 91 -10.09 12.36 -18.97
CA ILE A 91 -9.24 11.94 -20.09
C ILE A 91 -8.80 10.49 -19.90
N ALA A 92 -8.30 10.13 -18.71
CA ALA A 92 -7.80 8.80 -18.42
C ALA A 92 -8.85 7.69 -18.56
N ASP A 93 -10.12 8.00 -18.27
CA ASP A 93 -11.23 7.05 -18.39
C ASP A 93 -11.42 6.55 -19.82
N ARG A 94 -11.19 7.43 -20.82
CA ARG A 94 -11.19 7.06 -22.25
C ARG A 94 -10.19 5.97 -22.60
N PHE A 95 -9.15 5.81 -21.78
CA PHE A 95 -8.05 4.86 -21.96
C PHE A 95 -8.05 3.71 -20.93
N ALA A 96 -9.07 3.61 -20.07
CA ALA A 96 -9.11 2.61 -19.01
C ALA A 96 -8.96 1.17 -19.55
N GLY A 97 -9.46 0.91 -20.76
CA GLY A 97 -9.37 -0.37 -21.46
C GLY A 97 -7.94 -0.81 -21.81
N LEU A 98 -6.97 0.10 -21.91
CA LEU A 98 -5.57 -0.22 -22.28
C LEU A 98 -4.81 -1.02 -21.21
N ASN A 99 -5.33 -1.05 -19.97
CA ASN A 99 -4.76 -1.89 -18.92
C ASN A 99 -5.07 -3.37 -19.11
N THR A 100 -5.99 -3.70 -20.02
CA THR A 100 -6.27 -5.07 -20.42
C THR A 100 -5.63 -5.39 -21.77
N PRO A 101 -5.16 -6.62 -22.01
CA PRO A 101 -4.50 -6.98 -23.26
C PRO A 101 -5.46 -6.82 -24.45
N SER A 102 -5.04 -6.05 -25.44
CA SER A 102 -5.80 -5.73 -26.66
C SER A 102 -4.83 -5.55 -27.83
N SER A 103 -5.33 -5.55 -29.07
CA SER A 103 -4.50 -5.27 -30.25
C SER A 103 -3.85 -3.87 -30.21
N GLU A 104 -4.49 -2.93 -29.53
CA GLU A 104 -3.98 -1.56 -29.33
C GLU A 104 -2.87 -1.49 -28.27
N SER A 105 -2.96 -2.31 -27.22
CA SER A 105 -1.95 -2.35 -26.15
C SER A 105 -0.83 -3.37 -26.38
N GLU A 106 -0.95 -4.23 -27.39
CA GLU A 106 -0.02 -5.35 -27.64
C GLU A 106 1.43 -4.91 -27.86
N ASN A 107 1.67 -3.76 -28.48
CA ASN A 107 3.01 -3.22 -28.72
C ASN A 107 3.25 -1.88 -28.03
N LEU A 108 2.28 -1.41 -27.23
CA LEU A 108 2.38 -0.11 -26.57
C LEU A 108 3.16 -0.26 -25.26
N PRO A 109 4.30 0.44 -25.08
CA PRO A 109 5.00 0.44 -23.80
C PRO A 109 4.08 0.86 -22.64
N LEU A 110 4.38 0.43 -21.41
CA LEU A 110 3.59 0.70 -20.18
C LEU A 110 2.17 0.09 -20.10
N PHE A 111 1.60 -0.37 -21.21
CA PHE A 111 0.24 -0.92 -21.30
C PHE A 111 0.23 -2.42 -21.63
N GLY A 112 -0.96 -3.04 -21.60
CA GLY A 112 -1.16 -4.47 -21.90
C GLY A 112 -0.87 -5.45 -20.76
N ALA A 113 -0.77 -6.76 -21.09
CA ALA A 113 -0.63 -7.86 -20.11
C ALA A 113 0.67 -7.82 -19.29
N ARG A 114 1.71 -7.24 -19.89
CA ARG A 114 3.03 -7.04 -19.31
C ARG A 114 3.51 -5.70 -19.80
N ALA A 115 3.98 -4.84 -18.90
CA ALA A 115 4.66 -3.62 -19.32
C ALA A 115 5.83 -4.00 -20.23
N LEU A 116 5.72 -3.63 -21.51
CA LEU A 116 6.70 -3.98 -22.51
C LEU A 116 7.85 -2.99 -22.46
N TYR A 117 8.97 -3.47 -21.95
CA TYR A 117 10.22 -2.75 -21.98
C TYR A 117 11.30 -3.65 -22.60
N PRO A 118 12.16 -3.10 -23.48
CA PRO A 118 13.41 -3.76 -23.81
C PRO A 118 14.26 -3.90 -22.54
N ARG A 119 15.28 -4.77 -22.58
CA ARG A 119 16.27 -4.78 -21.49
C ARG A 119 16.90 -3.40 -21.40
N LEU A 120 17.29 -3.01 -20.19
CA LEU A 120 17.93 -1.71 -19.99
C LEU A 120 19.18 -1.62 -20.89
N GLY A 121 19.36 -0.48 -21.56
CA GLY A 121 20.46 -0.26 -22.51
C GLY A 121 20.17 -0.76 -23.94
N GLU A 122 19.15 -1.59 -24.16
CA GLU A 122 18.71 -2.00 -25.50
C GLU A 122 17.73 -0.98 -26.10
N ALA A 123 17.77 -0.85 -27.42
CA ALA A 123 16.84 -0.05 -28.19
C ALA A 123 15.43 -0.67 -28.17
N HIS A 124 14.42 0.20 -28.16
CA HIS A 124 13.04 -0.26 -28.33
C HIS A 124 12.88 -0.97 -29.69
N PRO A 125 12.17 -2.11 -29.72
CA PRO A 125 11.83 -2.78 -30.97
C PRO A 125 11.12 -1.84 -31.96
N PRO A 126 11.36 -1.97 -33.28
CA PRO A 126 10.72 -1.12 -34.29
C PRO A 126 9.19 -1.08 -34.20
N GLU A 127 8.55 -2.21 -33.88
CA GLU A 127 7.11 -2.34 -33.70
C GLU A 127 6.59 -1.52 -32.52
N GLN A 128 7.35 -1.44 -31.41
CA GLN A 128 6.98 -0.60 -30.26
C GLN A 128 7.14 0.88 -30.58
N LEU A 129 8.21 1.25 -31.27
CA LEU A 129 8.44 2.63 -31.72
C LEU A 129 7.33 3.09 -32.68
N ALA A 130 6.90 2.21 -33.59
CA ALA A 130 5.81 2.49 -34.51
C ALA A 130 4.47 2.63 -33.76
N ALA A 131 4.16 1.72 -32.83
CA ALA A 131 2.95 1.77 -32.01
C ALA A 131 2.90 3.04 -31.15
N LEU A 132 4.00 3.38 -30.48
CA LEU A 132 4.13 4.60 -29.67
C LEU A 132 3.83 5.87 -30.50
N LYS A 133 4.49 6.02 -31.64
CA LYS A 133 4.31 7.19 -32.51
C LYS A 133 2.89 7.28 -33.06
N ALA A 134 2.34 6.16 -33.52
CA ALA A 134 0.97 6.10 -34.03
C ALA A 134 -0.05 6.48 -32.95
N PHE A 135 0.12 5.93 -31.74
CA PHE A 135 -0.76 6.20 -30.61
C PHE A 135 -0.73 7.69 -30.21
N LEU A 136 0.45 8.27 -30.01
CA LEU A 136 0.56 9.68 -29.64
C LEU A 136 0.01 10.61 -30.74
N SER A 137 0.26 10.28 -32.02
CA SER A 137 -0.28 11.07 -33.13
C SER A 137 -1.80 10.97 -33.23
N GLN A 138 -2.39 9.81 -32.97
CA GLN A 138 -3.83 9.59 -32.99
C GLN A 138 -4.53 10.35 -31.85
N HIS A 139 -3.87 10.45 -30.69
CA HIS A 139 -4.42 11.01 -29.46
C HIS A 139 -3.87 12.40 -29.11
N GLN A 140 -3.34 13.15 -30.08
CA GLN A 140 -2.72 14.46 -29.84
C GLN A 140 -3.65 15.41 -29.06
N THR A 141 -4.93 15.45 -29.42
CA THR A 141 -5.94 16.28 -28.72
C THR A 141 -6.10 15.91 -27.26
N ASP A 142 -6.02 14.61 -26.93
CA ASP A 142 -6.09 14.14 -25.54
C ASP A 142 -4.86 14.59 -24.76
N TYR A 143 -3.67 14.48 -25.35
CA TYR A 143 -2.42 14.93 -24.72
C TYR A 143 -2.36 16.45 -24.53
N ASP A 144 -2.90 17.23 -25.48
CA ASP A 144 -3.00 18.68 -25.33
C ASP A 144 -3.98 19.05 -24.20
N ALA A 145 -5.11 18.33 -24.09
CA ALA A 145 -6.03 18.48 -22.96
C ALA A 145 -5.39 18.07 -21.62
N MET A 146 -4.55 17.03 -21.60
CA MET A 146 -3.77 16.68 -20.42
C MET A 146 -2.80 17.80 -20.05
N LYS A 147 -2.12 18.42 -21.01
CA LYS A 147 -1.26 19.59 -20.74
C LYS A 147 -2.05 20.71 -20.08
N GLN A 148 -3.24 21.02 -20.60
CA GLN A 148 -4.15 22.06 -20.08
C GLN A 148 -4.72 21.73 -18.69
N ALA A 149 -4.98 20.46 -18.39
CA ALA A 149 -5.44 20.05 -17.05
C ALA A 149 -4.49 20.55 -15.95
N PHE A 150 -3.18 20.48 -16.20
CA PHE A 150 -2.14 20.94 -15.27
C PHE A 150 -1.97 22.47 -15.20
N ASP A 151 -2.71 23.26 -15.98
CA ASP A 151 -2.82 24.72 -15.78
C ASP A 151 -3.60 25.03 -14.50
N ARG A 152 -4.41 24.09 -14.01
CA ARG A 152 -5.02 24.18 -12.68
C ARG A 152 -3.93 24.07 -11.60
N PRO A 153 -3.96 24.91 -10.56
CA PRO A 153 -2.84 25.07 -9.63
C PRO A 153 -2.63 23.87 -8.71
N SER A 154 -3.68 23.11 -8.40
CA SER A 154 -3.68 22.10 -7.33
C SER A 154 -4.18 20.76 -7.84
N GLY A 155 -3.77 19.68 -7.19
CA GLY A 155 -4.29 18.33 -7.43
C GLY A 155 -4.69 17.72 -6.10
N GLN A 156 -5.85 17.10 -6.05
CA GLN A 156 -6.31 16.42 -4.85
C GLN A 156 -7.11 15.17 -5.21
N PHE A 157 -6.66 14.04 -4.67
CA PHE A 157 -7.50 12.85 -4.50
C PHE A 157 -8.34 13.01 -3.24
N THR A 158 -9.61 12.64 -3.33
CA THR A 158 -10.51 12.72 -2.19
C THR A 158 -11.19 11.40 -1.95
N PHE A 159 -11.42 11.10 -0.68
CA PHE A 159 -12.16 9.93 -0.24
C PHE A 159 -13.40 10.39 0.53
N ASP A 160 -14.55 9.78 0.26
CA ASP A 160 -15.77 10.04 1.00
C ASP A 160 -15.84 9.15 2.25
N TRP A 161 -15.54 9.76 3.40
CA TRP A 161 -15.53 9.10 4.70
C TRP A 161 -16.93 8.72 5.20
N GLU A 162 -18.02 9.11 4.51
CA GLU A 162 -19.36 8.62 4.82
C GLU A 162 -19.64 7.21 4.23
N THR A 163 -18.79 6.72 3.32
CA THR A 163 -18.94 5.41 2.66
C THR A 163 -18.23 4.28 3.41
N THR A 164 -18.80 3.07 3.38
CA THR A 164 -18.15 1.86 3.93
C THR A 164 -17.09 1.31 2.99
N LEU A 165 -16.16 0.47 3.46
CA LEU A 165 -15.13 -0.11 2.58
C LEU A 165 -15.76 -0.94 1.45
N THR A 166 -16.87 -1.63 1.73
CA THR A 166 -17.59 -2.45 0.74
C THR A 166 -18.36 -1.63 -0.29
N GLU A 167 -18.70 -0.37 0.02
CA GLU A 167 -19.46 0.53 -0.86
C GLU A 167 -18.58 1.61 -1.50
N ALA A 168 -17.37 1.81 -0.99
CA ALA A 168 -16.44 2.83 -1.45
C ALA A 168 -16.06 2.61 -2.92
N ASP A 169 -16.13 3.68 -3.70
CA ASP A 169 -15.69 3.70 -5.08
C ASP A 169 -14.17 4.02 -5.15
N PHE A 170 -13.42 3.10 -5.75
CA PHE A 170 -11.98 3.24 -5.98
C PHE A 170 -11.62 3.36 -7.46
N THR A 171 -12.59 3.69 -8.32
CA THR A 171 -12.38 3.88 -9.76
C THR A 171 -11.28 4.91 -10.04
N ASP A 172 -11.26 6.01 -9.28
CA ASP A 172 -10.23 7.06 -9.38
C ASP A 172 -8.80 6.53 -9.20
N LEU A 173 -8.59 5.47 -8.41
CA LEU A 173 -7.26 4.88 -8.24
C LEU A 173 -6.78 4.18 -9.51
N ASN A 174 -7.69 3.57 -10.28
CA ASN A 174 -7.36 3.00 -11.57
C ASN A 174 -7.15 4.09 -12.63
N LEU A 175 -7.95 5.16 -12.60
CA LEU A 175 -7.77 6.32 -13.46
C LEU A 175 -6.43 7.01 -13.20
N ALA A 176 -5.99 7.11 -11.94
CA ALA A 176 -4.67 7.60 -11.56
C ALA A 176 -3.52 6.79 -12.20
N ARG A 177 -3.63 5.45 -12.17
CA ARG A 177 -2.63 4.57 -12.79
C ARG A 177 -2.60 4.76 -14.31
N THR A 178 -3.76 4.85 -14.95
CA THR A 178 -3.87 5.10 -16.39
C THR A 178 -3.28 6.46 -16.76
N ALA A 179 -3.64 7.52 -16.03
CA ALA A 179 -3.10 8.86 -16.23
C ALA A 179 -1.57 8.89 -16.09
N ALA A 180 -1.02 8.27 -15.04
CA ALA A 180 0.43 8.20 -14.84
C ALA A 180 1.13 7.50 -16.01
N LYS A 181 0.58 6.37 -16.50
CA LYS A 181 1.14 5.66 -17.66
C LYS A 181 1.08 6.51 -18.94
N LEU A 182 -0.01 7.23 -19.20
CA LEU A 182 -0.12 8.15 -20.34
C LEU A 182 0.93 9.27 -20.26
N LEU A 183 1.09 9.91 -19.09
CA LEU A 183 2.10 10.94 -18.86
C LEU A 183 3.53 10.41 -19.11
N LEU A 184 3.82 9.21 -18.60
CA LEU A 184 5.14 8.58 -18.76
C LEU A 184 5.38 8.04 -20.18
N LEU A 185 4.32 7.70 -20.92
CA LEU A 185 4.40 7.33 -22.33
C LEU A 185 4.82 8.53 -23.19
N ALA A 186 4.27 9.72 -22.93
CA ALA A 186 4.70 10.95 -23.59
C ALA A 186 6.12 11.37 -23.17
N ALA A 187 6.49 11.20 -21.90
CA ALA A 187 7.86 11.41 -21.43
C ALA A 187 8.86 10.50 -22.16
N MET A 188 8.49 9.23 -22.38
CA MET A 188 9.30 8.26 -23.13
C MET A 188 9.50 8.68 -24.57
N ASP A 189 8.45 9.09 -25.28
CA ASP A 189 8.57 9.57 -26.67
C ASP A 189 9.45 10.81 -26.77
N ALA A 190 9.24 11.82 -25.91
CA ALA A 190 10.08 13.01 -25.88
C ALA A 190 11.55 12.67 -25.62
N THR A 191 11.81 11.74 -24.70
CA THR A 191 13.16 11.23 -24.42
C THR A 191 13.76 10.55 -25.66
N LEU A 192 13.00 9.69 -26.35
CA LEU A 192 13.46 8.99 -27.55
C LEU A 192 13.73 9.94 -28.73
N ARG A 193 13.03 11.09 -28.78
CA ARG A 193 13.30 12.17 -29.74
C ARG A 193 14.48 13.08 -29.35
N GLY A 194 15.00 12.95 -28.13
CA GLY A 194 16.04 13.84 -27.60
C GLY A 194 15.51 15.22 -27.18
N ASP A 195 14.19 15.36 -26.99
CA ASP A 195 13.58 16.60 -26.49
C ASP A 195 13.55 16.59 -24.96
N GLU A 196 14.68 16.97 -24.35
CA GLU A 196 14.82 16.99 -22.90
C GLU A 196 13.78 17.89 -22.23
N ALA A 197 13.49 19.06 -22.81
CA ALA A 197 12.58 20.03 -22.21
C ALA A 197 11.15 19.48 -22.14
N GLU A 198 10.67 18.84 -23.21
CA GLU A 198 9.36 18.21 -23.20
C GLU A 198 9.32 16.98 -22.28
N ALA A 199 10.38 16.16 -22.26
CA ALA A 199 10.47 15.01 -21.37
C ALA A 199 10.39 15.40 -19.89
N ILE A 200 11.16 16.41 -19.47
CA ILE A 200 11.13 16.96 -18.10
C ILE A 200 9.73 17.46 -17.76
N ALA A 201 9.08 18.19 -18.67
CA ALA A 201 7.74 18.72 -18.43
C ALA A 201 6.70 17.59 -18.21
N TRP A 202 6.85 16.44 -18.86
CA TRP A 202 5.99 15.27 -18.63
C TRP A 202 6.31 14.55 -17.31
N PHE A 203 7.60 14.39 -16.97
CA PHE A 203 8.01 13.85 -15.67
C PHE A 203 7.52 14.71 -14.50
N GLU A 204 7.52 16.04 -14.65
CA GLU A 204 7.01 16.97 -13.64
C GLU A 204 5.50 16.83 -13.46
N ARG A 205 4.73 16.71 -14.56
CA ARG A 205 3.28 16.45 -14.48
C ARG A 205 2.97 15.14 -13.76
N CYS A 206 3.72 14.08 -14.05
CA CYS A 206 3.58 12.81 -13.33
C CYS A 206 3.96 12.93 -11.85
N SER A 207 4.97 13.76 -11.53
CA SER A 207 5.35 14.03 -10.13
C SER A 207 4.22 14.77 -9.40
N ARG A 208 3.63 15.80 -10.01
CA ARG A 208 2.46 16.51 -9.47
C ARG A 208 1.28 15.57 -9.23
N LEU A 209 1.03 14.62 -10.13
CA LEU A 209 0.00 13.60 -9.92
C LEU A 209 0.30 12.70 -8.70
N CYS A 210 1.56 12.32 -8.49
CA CYS A 210 1.95 11.57 -7.29
C CYS A 210 1.70 12.37 -5.99
N ASP A 211 1.93 13.69 -6.05
CA ASP A 211 1.72 14.63 -4.93
C ASP A 211 0.24 14.96 -4.66
N ALA A 212 -0.68 14.60 -5.55
CA ALA A 212 -2.11 14.85 -5.35
C ALA A 212 -2.74 13.95 -4.28
N PHE A 213 -2.05 12.89 -3.85
CA PHE A 213 -2.48 12.02 -2.76
C PHE A 213 -2.14 12.65 -1.40
N ASP A 214 -3.14 12.80 -0.53
CA ASP A 214 -3.00 13.43 0.79
C ASP A 214 -3.07 12.41 1.95
N ARG A 215 -2.61 12.81 3.13
CA ARG A 215 -2.56 12.03 4.38
C ARG A 215 -3.91 11.56 4.93
N ASN A 216 -5.01 12.08 4.39
CA ASN A 216 -6.38 11.76 4.83
C ASN A 216 -7.02 10.65 3.98
N LEU A 217 -6.21 9.87 3.25
CA LEU A 217 -6.69 8.82 2.35
C LEU A 217 -6.44 7.41 2.94
N PRO A 218 -7.28 6.42 2.59
CA PRO A 218 -7.11 5.03 3.01
C PRO A 218 -5.80 4.39 2.53
N LEU A 219 -5.42 3.24 3.10
CA LEU A 219 -4.19 2.53 2.77
C LEU A 219 -4.09 2.18 1.28
N LEU A 220 -5.21 1.83 0.65
CA LEU A 220 -5.25 1.52 -0.77
C LEU A 220 -4.82 2.71 -1.67
N SER A 221 -5.13 3.94 -1.25
CA SER A 221 -4.69 5.16 -1.93
C SER A 221 -3.18 5.35 -1.79
N TRP A 222 -2.61 5.06 -0.62
CA TRP A 222 -1.16 5.10 -0.42
C TRP A 222 -0.43 4.07 -1.29
N MET A 223 -0.95 2.83 -1.33
CA MET A 223 -0.41 1.77 -2.18
C MET A 223 -0.43 2.16 -3.66
N THR A 224 -1.48 2.88 -4.08
CA THR A 224 -1.60 3.41 -5.43
C THR A 224 -0.54 4.49 -5.68
N SER A 225 -0.43 5.49 -4.82
CA SER A 225 0.61 6.53 -4.90
C SER A 225 2.03 5.93 -4.94
N ASN A 226 2.29 4.90 -4.13
CA ASN A 226 3.55 4.13 -4.13
C ASN A 226 3.83 3.48 -5.48
N ALA A 227 2.82 2.87 -6.11
CA ALA A 227 2.97 2.28 -7.44
C ALA A 227 3.25 3.35 -8.52
N LEU A 228 2.63 4.53 -8.41
CA LEU A 228 2.87 5.65 -9.33
C LEU A 228 4.31 6.17 -9.22
N ARG A 229 4.84 6.33 -8.00
CA ARG A 229 6.25 6.70 -7.77
C ARG A 229 7.21 5.65 -8.34
N ALA A 230 6.92 4.37 -8.16
CA ALA A 230 7.73 3.29 -8.74
C ALA A 230 7.79 3.36 -10.28
N LEU A 231 6.66 3.64 -10.94
CA LEU A 231 6.61 3.87 -12.39
C LEU A 231 7.41 5.09 -12.82
N TRP A 232 7.37 6.17 -12.03
CA TRP A 232 8.16 7.37 -12.26
C TRP A 232 9.67 7.07 -12.14
N PHE A 233 10.10 6.39 -11.08
CA PHE A 233 11.50 6.03 -10.86
C PHE A 233 12.06 5.16 -12.00
N GLU A 234 11.32 4.12 -12.41
CA GLU A 234 11.70 3.26 -13.53
C GLU A 234 11.81 4.04 -14.84
N SER A 235 10.84 4.93 -15.11
CA SER A 235 10.84 5.73 -16.34
C SER A 235 12.01 6.71 -16.38
N VAL A 236 12.37 7.36 -15.27
CA VAL A 236 13.54 8.25 -15.20
C VAL A 236 14.84 7.47 -15.32
N HIS A 237 14.95 6.31 -14.65
CA HIS A 237 16.11 5.43 -14.75
C HIS A 237 16.36 5.00 -16.21
N ARG A 238 15.32 4.61 -16.92
CA ARG A 238 15.40 4.29 -18.35
C ARG A 238 15.77 5.50 -19.18
N ALA A 239 15.17 6.65 -18.91
CA ALA A 239 15.43 7.88 -19.65
C ALA A 239 16.90 8.31 -19.54
N ILE A 240 17.53 8.20 -18.37
CA ILE A 240 18.97 8.49 -18.20
C ILE A 240 19.84 7.55 -19.06
N ASN A 241 19.37 6.34 -19.33
CA ASN A 241 20.06 5.32 -20.13
C ASN A 241 19.74 5.37 -21.63
N THR A 242 19.07 6.41 -22.15
CA THR A 242 18.83 6.55 -23.60
C THR A 242 19.85 7.45 -24.31
N TRP A 243 20.20 8.59 -23.71
CA TRP A 243 21.09 9.60 -24.29
C TRP A 243 21.89 10.31 -23.20
N GLU A 244 22.81 11.20 -23.56
CA GLU A 244 23.47 12.09 -22.61
C GLU A 244 22.58 13.30 -22.29
N TRP A 245 22.18 13.42 -21.03
CA TRP A 245 21.32 14.51 -20.56
C TRP A 245 22.12 15.75 -20.19
N SER A 246 21.57 16.94 -20.43
CA SER A 246 22.18 18.19 -19.99
C SER A 246 22.25 18.30 -18.45
N PRO A 247 23.25 19.02 -17.90
CA PRO A 247 23.34 19.27 -16.46
C PRO A 247 22.08 19.92 -15.86
N GLN A 248 21.41 20.78 -16.62
CA GLN A 248 20.18 21.45 -16.18
C GLN A 248 19.03 20.44 -16.03
N SER A 249 18.82 19.57 -17.01
CA SER A 249 17.76 18.57 -16.97
C SER A 249 18.00 17.53 -15.87
N LEU A 250 19.25 17.11 -15.65
CA LEU A 250 19.62 16.25 -14.51
C LEU A 250 19.32 16.91 -13.16
N ALA A 251 19.62 18.20 -13.01
CA ALA A 251 19.29 18.95 -11.79
C ALA A 251 17.77 19.04 -11.55
N MET A 252 16.97 19.19 -12.62
CA MET A 252 15.51 19.19 -12.53
C MET A 252 14.96 17.81 -12.12
N LEU A 253 15.45 16.71 -12.73
CA LEU A 253 15.08 15.35 -12.35
C LEU A 253 15.46 15.05 -10.89
N HIS A 254 16.65 15.46 -10.46
CA HIS A 254 17.11 15.32 -9.09
C HIS A 254 16.15 16.02 -8.12
N LYS A 255 15.79 17.28 -8.41
CA LYS A 255 14.85 18.06 -7.58
C LYS A 255 13.49 17.37 -7.48
N SER A 256 12.93 16.88 -8.58
CA SER A 256 11.66 16.16 -8.59
C SER A 256 11.73 14.85 -7.79
N GLY A 257 12.81 14.07 -7.95
CA GLY A 257 13.02 12.83 -7.21
C GLY A 257 13.17 13.03 -5.69
N VAL A 258 13.79 14.13 -5.27
CA VAL A 258 13.85 14.53 -3.85
C VAL A 258 12.48 14.93 -3.31
N ALA A 259 11.67 15.64 -4.10
CA ALA A 259 10.36 16.14 -3.67
C ALA A 259 9.31 15.05 -3.44
N LEU A 260 9.38 13.93 -4.18
CA LEU A 260 8.44 12.81 -4.11
C LEU A 260 8.41 12.05 -2.75
N ALA A 261 9.21 12.46 -1.76
CA ALA A 261 9.44 11.72 -0.52
C ALA A 261 8.49 12.02 0.66
N ALA A 262 7.67 13.08 0.63
CA ALA A 262 7.46 13.83 1.87
C ALA A 262 6.02 14.05 2.36
N ARG A 263 4.98 13.65 1.63
CA ARG A 263 3.61 14.15 1.94
C ARG A 263 2.59 13.13 2.41
N PHE A 264 2.69 11.89 1.93
CA PHE A 264 1.77 10.82 2.31
C PHE A 264 2.54 9.57 2.70
N THR A 265 2.70 9.37 4.01
CA THR A 265 3.50 8.27 4.55
C THR A 265 2.66 7.03 4.85
N LEU A 266 3.30 5.87 5.01
CA LEU A 266 2.62 4.66 5.48
C LEU A 266 1.98 4.87 6.85
N HIS A 267 2.60 5.67 7.72
CA HIS A 267 2.06 6.01 9.03
C HIS A 267 0.71 6.72 8.92
N ASP A 268 0.61 7.74 8.05
CA ASP A 268 -0.65 8.45 7.80
C ASP A 268 -1.73 7.50 7.27
N ALA A 269 -1.35 6.64 6.31
CA ALA A 269 -2.22 5.66 5.69
C ALA A 269 -2.77 4.63 6.70
N LEU A 270 -1.95 4.16 7.65
CA LEU A 270 -2.36 3.21 8.69
C LEU A 270 -3.26 3.86 9.75
N ILE A 271 -3.10 5.16 10.02
CA ILE A 271 -4.04 5.91 10.86
C ILE A 271 -5.42 5.93 10.20
N ALA A 272 -5.48 6.27 8.91
CA ALA A 272 -6.71 6.27 8.13
C ALA A 272 -7.34 4.86 8.07
N GLU A 273 -6.53 3.84 7.84
CA GLU A 273 -6.97 2.44 7.78
C GLU A 273 -7.54 1.95 9.12
N ARG A 274 -6.97 2.38 10.25
CA ARG A 274 -7.51 2.06 11.58
C ARG A 274 -8.92 2.62 11.78
N VAL A 275 -9.15 3.86 11.35
CA VAL A 275 -10.47 4.49 11.39
C VAL A 275 -11.45 3.73 10.50
N MET A 276 -11.03 3.37 9.29
CA MET A 276 -11.84 2.60 8.35
C MET A 276 -12.21 1.21 8.88
N ALA A 277 -11.23 0.46 9.43
CA ALA A 277 -11.46 -0.85 10.02
C ALA A 277 -12.45 -0.79 11.19
N ARG A 278 -12.38 0.27 12.01
CA ARG A 278 -13.34 0.51 13.09
C ARG A 278 -14.73 0.83 12.55
N MET A 279 -14.84 1.71 11.55
CA MET A 279 -16.12 2.06 10.93
C MET A 279 -16.81 0.84 10.32
N GLU A 280 -16.05 -0.01 9.62
CA GLU A 280 -16.54 -1.25 9.03
C GLU A 280 -17.09 -2.20 10.09
N HIS A 281 -16.36 -2.37 11.20
CA HIS A 281 -16.83 -3.14 12.35
C HIS A 281 -18.15 -2.58 12.91
N GLN A 282 -18.21 -1.27 13.17
CA GLN A 282 -19.41 -0.64 13.71
C GLN A 282 -20.62 -0.80 12.78
N ASN A 283 -20.44 -0.66 11.47
CA ASN A 283 -21.53 -0.87 10.52
C ASN A 283 -22.02 -2.33 10.52
N ARG A 284 -21.11 -3.30 10.56
CA ARG A 284 -21.47 -4.73 10.58
C ARG A 284 -22.30 -5.12 11.82
N TYR A 285 -21.98 -4.58 12.99
CA TYR A 285 -22.66 -4.94 14.25
C TYR A 285 -23.85 -4.03 14.61
N ILE A 286 -23.80 -2.74 14.27
CA ILE A 286 -24.87 -1.78 14.60
C ILE A 286 -25.97 -1.78 13.53
N ARG A 287 -25.64 -1.88 12.23
CA ARG A 287 -26.63 -1.69 11.14
C ARG A 287 -27.37 -2.95 10.68
N ARG A 288 -27.06 -4.15 11.22
CA ARG A 288 -27.57 -5.47 10.77
C ARG A 288 -27.46 -5.64 9.25
N ALA A 289 -26.50 -6.43 8.79
CA ALA A 289 -26.52 -6.90 7.40
C ALA A 289 -27.93 -7.41 7.03
N PRO A 290 -28.49 -7.07 5.86
CA PRO A 290 -29.79 -7.57 5.44
C PRO A 290 -29.79 -9.10 5.48
N ALA A 291 -30.89 -9.69 5.94
CA ALA A 291 -31.02 -11.14 5.98
C ALA A 291 -30.78 -11.72 4.57
N PRO A 292 -30.02 -12.82 4.44
CA PRO A 292 -29.81 -13.44 3.13
C PRO A 292 -31.15 -13.84 2.50
N PRO A 293 -31.26 -13.81 1.16
CA PRO A 293 -32.49 -14.20 0.49
C PRO A 293 -32.87 -15.65 0.84
N PRO A 294 -34.17 -15.99 0.87
CA PRO A 294 -34.63 -17.34 1.21
C PRO A 294 -33.95 -18.40 0.31
N GLY A 295 -33.23 -19.34 0.91
CA GLY A 295 -32.54 -20.42 0.20
C GLY A 295 -31.04 -20.19 -0.05
N ALA A 296 -30.51 -19.00 0.25
CA ALA A 296 -29.06 -18.80 0.31
C ALA A 296 -28.52 -19.29 1.66
N ALA A 297 -27.42 -20.05 1.64
CA ALA A 297 -26.69 -20.35 2.87
C ALA A 297 -26.28 -19.03 3.53
N ALA A 298 -26.61 -18.85 4.81
CA ALA A 298 -26.05 -17.73 5.56
C ALA A 298 -24.51 -17.88 5.52
N PRO A 299 -23.75 -16.83 5.16
CA PRO A 299 -22.31 -16.91 5.26
C PRO A 299 -21.95 -17.33 6.69
N VAL A 300 -21.13 -18.37 6.83
CA VAL A 300 -20.60 -18.77 8.13
C VAL A 300 -19.80 -17.60 8.64
N ASP A 301 -20.29 -16.90 9.66
CA ASP A 301 -19.56 -15.79 10.24
C ASP A 301 -18.33 -16.34 10.98
N PRO A 302 -17.09 -16.07 10.52
CA PRO A 302 -15.88 -16.52 11.22
C PRO A 302 -15.76 -15.92 12.63
N LEU A 303 -16.58 -14.91 12.94
CA LEU A 303 -16.64 -14.16 14.18
C LEU A 303 -17.88 -14.50 15.03
N ALA A 304 -18.69 -15.49 14.61
CA ALA A 304 -19.84 -15.95 15.39
C ALA A 304 -19.40 -16.35 16.81
N GLY A 305 -19.93 -15.65 17.82
CA GLY A 305 -19.64 -15.91 19.24
C GLY A 305 -18.60 -14.98 19.87
N GLN A 306 -18.01 -14.04 19.14
CA GLN A 306 -17.13 -13.02 19.74
C GLN A 306 -17.95 -11.85 20.30
N ASN A 307 -17.50 -11.29 21.44
CA ASN A 307 -18.06 -10.05 21.96
C ASN A 307 -17.58 -8.87 21.08
N PRO A 308 -18.50 -8.01 20.58
CA PRO A 308 -18.17 -6.98 19.61
C PRO A 308 -17.17 -5.95 20.14
N ASP A 309 -17.28 -5.53 21.40
CA ASP A 309 -16.35 -4.54 21.97
C ASP A 309 -14.93 -5.10 22.10
N LEU A 310 -14.80 -6.36 22.54
CA LEU A 310 -13.50 -7.02 22.66
C LEU A 310 -12.86 -7.27 21.28
N PHE A 311 -13.66 -7.62 20.28
CA PHE A 311 -13.18 -7.76 18.91
C PHE A 311 -12.71 -6.41 18.35
N GLU A 312 -13.52 -5.35 18.46
CA GLU A 312 -13.14 -3.99 18.04
C GLU A 312 -11.86 -3.54 18.73
N ALA A 313 -11.77 -3.73 20.06
CA ALA A 313 -10.59 -3.37 20.83
C ALA A 313 -9.33 -4.08 20.33
N LYS A 314 -9.42 -5.38 20.00
CA LYS A 314 -8.31 -6.16 19.44
C LYS A 314 -7.91 -5.67 18.05
N VAL A 315 -8.87 -5.42 17.16
CA VAL A 315 -8.61 -4.87 15.82
C VAL A 315 -7.88 -3.54 15.93
N ILE A 316 -8.44 -2.60 16.69
CA ILE A 316 -7.86 -1.26 16.87
C ILE A 316 -6.45 -1.36 17.49
N SER A 317 -6.22 -2.29 18.42
CA SER A 317 -4.90 -2.50 19.01
C SER A 317 -3.88 -2.96 17.97
N ILE A 318 -4.22 -3.92 17.10
CA ILE A 318 -3.33 -4.39 16.03
C ILE A 318 -2.94 -3.23 15.11
N TYR A 319 -3.92 -2.45 14.65
CA TYR A 319 -3.65 -1.29 13.81
C TYR A 319 -2.82 -0.22 14.54
N THR A 320 -3.05 -0.01 15.84
CA THR A 320 -2.27 0.95 16.63
C THR A 320 -0.81 0.53 16.75
N GLU A 321 -0.54 -0.76 16.95
CA GLU A 321 0.84 -1.28 16.97
C GLU A 321 1.51 -1.18 15.59
N MET A 322 0.76 -1.35 14.50
CA MET A 322 1.26 -1.10 13.15
C MET A 322 1.52 0.40 12.91
N VAL A 323 0.66 1.30 13.39
CA VAL A 323 0.91 2.77 13.34
C VAL A 323 2.20 3.11 14.10
N ASP A 324 2.37 2.58 15.32
CA ASP A 324 3.58 2.82 16.12
C ASP A 324 4.84 2.24 15.44
N ALA A 325 4.73 1.09 14.76
CA ALA A 325 5.81 0.55 13.94
C ALA A 325 6.14 1.46 12.73
N ALA A 326 5.13 2.05 12.09
CA ALA A 326 5.29 2.92 10.91
C ALA A 326 5.78 4.33 11.27
N ALA A 327 5.74 4.71 12.55
CA ALA A 327 6.37 5.94 13.04
C ALA A 327 7.92 5.87 12.97
N LYS A 328 8.50 4.67 12.86
CA LYS A 328 9.93 4.47 12.60
C LYS A 328 10.24 4.79 11.13
N ALA A 329 11.47 5.20 10.84
CA ALA A 329 11.92 5.43 9.46
C ALA A 329 11.68 4.19 8.57
N PRO A 330 11.19 4.35 7.33
CA PRO A 330 11.03 3.23 6.39
C PRO A 330 12.35 2.49 6.19
N GLY A 331 12.36 1.18 6.48
CA GLY A 331 13.58 0.39 6.45
C GLY A 331 13.54 -0.77 7.44
N ARG A 332 14.70 -1.27 7.81
CA ARG A 332 14.82 -2.45 8.69
C ARG A 332 14.09 -2.30 10.02
N ALA A 333 14.22 -1.14 10.67
CA ALA A 333 13.64 -0.92 12.00
C ALA A 333 12.10 -0.95 12.01
N SER A 334 11.44 -0.43 10.97
CA SER A 334 9.97 -0.48 10.86
C SER A 334 9.48 -1.87 10.42
N ILE A 335 10.21 -2.54 9.52
CA ILE A 335 9.92 -3.92 9.09
C ILE A 335 10.02 -4.90 10.26
N GLU A 336 11.11 -4.85 11.05
CA GLU A 336 11.29 -5.73 12.20
C GLU A 336 10.18 -5.51 13.24
N ALA A 337 9.79 -4.25 13.49
CA ALA A 337 8.68 -3.92 14.39
C ALA A 337 7.34 -4.51 13.92
N ALA A 338 7.02 -4.41 12.63
CA ALA A 338 5.83 -5.02 12.06
C ALA A 338 5.87 -6.56 12.13
N ARG A 339 7.04 -7.16 11.88
CA ARG A 339 7.24 -8.62 12.00
C ARG A 339 7.07 -9.12 13.44
N GLU A 340 7.45 -8.34 14.45
CA GLU A 340 7.20 -8.66 15.86
C GLU A 340 5.69 -8.73 16.17
N VAL A 341 4.90 -7.80 15.61
CA VAL A 341 3.44 -7.84 15.72
C VAL A 341 2.87 -9.12 15.09
N VAL A 342 3.32 -9.47 13.87
CA VAL A 342 2.92 -10.71 13.19
C VAL A 342 3.28 -11.95 14.00
N TYR A 343 4.50 -12.03 14.52
CA TYR A 343 4.98 -13.17 15.31
C TYR A 343 4.11 -13.41 16.54
N ARG A 344 3.82 -12.35 17.31
CA ARG A 344 2.97 -12.43 18.51
C ARG A 344 1.54 -12.88 18.20
N LEU A 345 1.00 -12.47 17.05
CA LEU A 345 -0.34 -12.84 16.61
C LEU A 345 -0.40 -14.22 15.91
N GLY A 346 0.73 -14.93 15.77
CA GLY A 346 0.78 -16.22 15.05
C GLY A 346 -0.08 -17.33 15.65
N SER A 347 -0.50 -17.20 16.91
CA SER A 347 -1.41 -18.14 17.59
C SER A 347 -2.85 -17.64 17.70
N GLU A 348 -3.14 -16.42 17.22
CA GLU A 348 -4.47 -15.83 17.22
C GLU A 348 -5.35 -16.39 16.09
N PRO A 349 -6.68 -16.24 16.18
CA PRO A 349 -7.59 -16.57 15.09
C PRO A 349 -7.13 -16.02 13.73
N LEU A 350 -7.44 -16.77 12.66
CA LEU A 350 -6.99 -16.50 11.29
C LEU A 350 -7.23 -15.06 10.83
N PHE A 351 -8.34 -14.46 11.24
CA PHE A 351 -8.65 -13.06 10.94
C PHE A 351 -7.52 -12.11 11.42
N PHE A 352 -7.13 -12.20 12.69
CA PHE A 352 -6.12 -11.29 13.25
C PHE A 352 -4.72 -11.54 12.69
N SER A 353 -4.33 -12.82 12.55
CA SER A 353 -3.01 -13.18 12.03
C SER A 353 -2.85 -12.81 10.54
N SER A 354 -3.89 -13.00 9.72
CA SER A 354 -3.86 -12.61 8.30
C SER A 354 -3.92 -11.10 8.09
N THR A 355 -4.70 -10.35 8.89
CA THR A 355 -4.67 -8.88 8.87
C THR A 355 -3.27 -8.36 9.20
N ALA A 356 -2.63 -8.88 10.25
CA ALA A 356 -1.28 -8.46 10.60
C ALA A 356 -0.26 -8.78 9.51
N GLN A 357 -0.34 -9.95 8.87
CA GLN A 357 0.52 -10.30 7.73
C GLN A 357 0.32 -9.38 6.53
N ALA A 358 -0.93 -9.07 6.19
CA ALA A 358 -1.25 -8.16 5.09
C ALA A 358 -0.69 -6.76 5.35
N LEU A 359 -0.87 -6.23 6.56
CA LEU A 359 -0.31 -4.92 6.95
C LEU A 359 1.22 -4.94 6.95
N ALA A 360 1.86 -6.00 7.46
CA ALA A 360 3.32 -6.11 7.49
C ALA A 360 3.96 -6.04 6.09
N HIS A 361 3.29 -6.53 5.04
CA HIS A 361 3.79 -6.41 3.66
C HIS A 361 3.94 -4.95 3.20
N THR A 362 3.09 -4.05 3.69
CA THR A 362 3.15 -2.62 3.32
C THR A 362 4.41 -1.92 3.85
N PHE A 363 5.02 -2.44 4.92
CA PHE A 363 6.30 -1.93 5.42
C PHE A 363 7.45 -2.23 4.47
N GLU A 364 7.45 -3.42 3.85
CA GLU A 364 8.41 -3.75 2.81
C GLU A 364 8.20 -2.88 1.57
N MET A 365 6.94 -2.58 1.20
CA MET A 365 6.64 -1.63 0.12
C MET A 365 7.22 -0.24 0.42
N ALA A 366 7.01 0.28 1.63
CA ALA A 366 7.50 1.60 2.04
C ALA A 366 9.04 1.67 2.06
N ALA A 367 9.70 0.63 2.59
CA ALA A 367 11.16 0.55 2.60
C ALA A 367 11.74 0.44 1.18
N ASN A 368 11.11 -0.35 0.31
CA ASN A 368 11.52 -0.48 -1.08
C ASN A 368 11.31 0.82 -1.88
N ASP A 369 10.30 1.63 -1.56
CA ASP A 369 10.07 2.95 -2.15
C ASP A 369 11.18 3.92 -1.76
N GLU A 370 11.52 3.99 -0.46
CA GLU A 370 12.63 4.80 0.03
C GLU A 370 13.98 4.36 -0.56
N ALA A 371 14.22 3.05 -0.67
CA ALA A 371 15.40 2.48 -1.31
C ALA A 371 15.53 2.90 -2.77
N ARG A 372 14.45 2.76 -3.56
CA ARG A 372 14.43 3.21 -4.98
C ARG A 372 14.70 4.70 -5.11
N ARG A 373 14.12 5.50 -4.23
CA ARG A 373 14.30 6.95 -4.22
C ARG A 373 15.76 7.34 -3.95
N GLN A 374 16.36 6.81 -2.88
CA GLN A 374 17.76 7.08 -2.53
C GLN A 374 18.71 6.64 -3.65
N MET A 375 18.45 5.47 -4.24
CA MET A 375 19.25 4.91 -5.32
C MET A 375 19.12 5.71 -6.62
N LEU A 376 17.93 6.19 -6.97
CA LEU A 376 17.74 7.06 -8.13
C LEU A 376 18.40 8.44 -7.95
N ILE A 377 18.31 9.02 -6.75
CA ILE A 377 19.01 10.26 -6.40
C ILE A 377 20.53 10.08 -6.59
N ALA A 378 21.08 8.99 -6.06
CA ALA A 378 22.48 8.64 -6.25
C ALA A 378 22.83 8.47 -7.74
N ALA A 379 21.98 7.78 -8.51
CA ALA A 379 22.17 7.54 -9.94
C ALA A 379 22.18 8.85 -10.76
N ILE A 380 21.21 9.76 -10.52
CA ILE A 380 21.18 11.07 -11.19
C ILE A 380 22.44 11.87 -10.86
N ALA A 381 22.88 11.85 -9.60
CA ALA A 381 24.11 12.52 -9.19
C ALA A 381 25.37 11.90 -9.80
N CYS A 382 25.44 10.57 -9.93
CA CYS A 382 26.52 9.89 -10.65
C CYS A 382 26.57 10.31 -12.13
N GLU A 383 25.42 10.41 -12.80
CA GLU A 383 25.36 10.88 -14.19
C GLU A 383 25.78 12.36 -14.29
N ALA A 384 25.34 13.22 -13.37
CA ALA A 384 25.76 14.61 -13.33
C ALA A 384 27.28 14.75 -13.10
N PHE A 385 27.84 13.90 -12.22
CA PHE A 385 29.28 13.81 -12.01
C PHE A 385 30.00 13.41 -13.29
N ARG A 386 29.52 12.37 -14.00
CA ARG A 386 30.10 11.92 -15.27
C ARG A 386 30.05 13.01 -16.34
N VAL A 387 28.90 13.67 -16.53
CA VAL A 387 28.76 14.76 -17.50
C VAL A 387 29.73 15.90 -17.20
N ARG A 388 29.97 16.21 -15.93
CA ARG A 388 30.87 17.31 -15.53
C ARG A 388 32.36 16.93 -15.53
N ARG A 389 32.71 15.70 -15.17
CA ARG A 389 34.09 15.25 -14.92
C ARG A 389 34.64 14.33 -16.02
N GLY A 390 33.79 13.83 -16.91
CA GLY A 390 34.15 12.90 -17.99
C GLY A 390 34.36 11.44 -17.55
N GLN A 391 34.15 11.13 -16.27
CA GLN A 391 34.29 9.78 -15.70
C GLN A 391 33.25 9.55 -14.61
N TRP A 392 32.89 8.29 -14.35
CA TRP A 392 32.05 7.93 -13.21
C TRP A 392 32.76 8.18 -11.88
N PRO A 393 32.03 8.42 -10.77
CA PRO A 393 32.62 8.42 -9.44
C PRO A 393 33.13 7.01 -9.09
N ALA A 394 34.27 6.91 -8.39
CA ALA A 394 34.77 5.63 -7.90
C ALA A 394 34.08 5.21 -6.59
N ARG A 395 33.54 6.18 -5.85
CA ARG A 395 32.79 5.98 -4.61
C ARG A 395 31.73 7.07 -4.43
N LEU A 396 30.64 6.78 -3.72
CA LEU A 396 29.52 7.72 -3.56
C LEU A 396 29.90 9.00 -2.80
N GLU A 397 30.92 8.98 -1.95
CA GLU A 397 31.33 10.15 -1.19
C GLU A 397 31.84 11.28 -2.10
N GLU A 398 32.30 10.97 -3.31
CA GLU A 398 32.74 11.96 -4.30
C GLU A 398 31.60 12.84 -4.83
N LEU A 399 30.35 12.43 -4.61
CA LEU A 399 29.16 13.20 -4.99
C LEU A 399 28.91 14.37 -4.03
N THR A 400 29.52 14.36 -2.85
CA THR A 400 29.29 15.37 -1.81
C THR A 400 30.46 16.37 -1.70
N PRO A 401 30.20 17.67 -1.44
CA PRO A 401 28.89 18.32 -1.35
C PRO A 401 28.37 18.85 -2.70
N GLU A 402 29.11 18.66 -3.79
CA GLU A 402 28.86 19.35 -5.07
C GLU A 402 27.57 18.90 -5.78
N PHE A 403 27.29 17.59 -5.79
CA PHE A 403 26.14 17.00 -6.48
C PHE A 403 25.04 16.58 -5.51
N LEU A 404 25.39 16.28 -4.26
CA LEU A 404 24.47 15.87 -3.20
C LEU A 404 24.81 16.56 -1.87
N GLU A 405 23.78 16.90 -1.09
CA GLU A 405 23.95 17.44 0.26
C GLU A 405 24.53 16.42 1.25
N ARG A 406 24.18 15.13 1.08
CA ARG A 406 24.61 14.02 1.93
C ARG A 406 24.73 12.74 1.10
N THR A 407 25.58 11.82 1.53
CA THR A 407 25.69 10.49 0.91
C THR A 407 24.38 9.70 1.10
N PRO A 408 23.74 9.21 0.02
CA PRO A 408 22.54 8.38 0.11
C PRO A 408 22.82 7.07 0.84
N VAL A 409 21.88 6.67 1.70
CA VAL A 409 21.98 5.46 2.53
C VAL A 409 20.94 4.44 2.14
N ASP A 410 21.30 3.17 2.30
CA ASP A 410 20.42 2.02 2.19
C ASP A 410 19.52 1.93 3.44
N PRO A 411 18.18 1.99 3.30
CA PRO A 411 17.26 1.92 4.44
C PRO A 411 17.26 0.54 5.14
N PHE A 412 17.82 -0.50 4.52
CA PHE A 412 17.83 -1.86 5.05
C PHE A 412 18.99 -2.16 5.99
N ASP A 413 20.10 -1.43 5.89
CA ASP A 413 21.26 -1.64 6.77
C ASP A 413 21.97 -0.36 7.24
N GLY A 414 21.50 0.80 6.79
CA GLY A 414 22.02 2.11 7.18
C GLY A 414 23.40 2.44 6.61
N ARG A 415 23.93 1.62 5.70
CA ARG A 415 25.22 1.89 5.03
C ARG A 415 24.99 2.73 3.78
N PRO A 416 26.03 3.37 3.21
CA PRO A 416 25.91 4.00 1.90
C PRO A 416 25.35 3.02 0.86
N ILE A 417 24.55 3.53 -0.09
CA ILE A 417 24.17 2.77 -1.28
C ILE A 417 25.44 2.21 -1.92
N ARG A 418 25.40 0.96 -2.40
CA ARG A 418 26.60 0.34 -2.97
C ARG A 418 26.81 0.86 -4.38
N LEU A 419 28.07 1.00 -4.76
CA LEU A 419 28.49 1.43 -6.09
C LEU A 419 29.60 0.50 -6.58
N GLU A 420 29.48 0.02 -7.81
CA GLU A 420 30.48 -0.81 -8.46
C GLU A 420 30.61 -0.42 -9.93
N SER A 421 31.84 -0.31 -10.43
CA SER A 421 32.10 -0.19 -11.87
C SER A 421 31.87 -1.54 -12.55
N ILE A 422 31.10 -1.52 -13.63
CA ILE A 422 30.85 -2.68 -14.50
C ILE A 422 31.44 -2.40 -15.89
N PRO A 423 31.65 -3.40 -16.76
CA PRO A 423 32.31 -3.20 -18.05
C PRO A 423 31.71 -2.12 -18.94
N ASP A 424 30.38 -1.94 -18.86
CA ASP A 424 29.62 -1.02 -19.70
C ASP A 424 29.12 0.22 -18.94
N GLY A 425 29.59 0.47 -17.71
CA GLY A 425 29.21 1.65 -16.90
C GLY A 425 29.33 1.43 -15.38
N ILE A 426 28.29 1.76 -14.62
CA ILE A 426 28.22 1.55 -13.17
C ILE A 426 26.92 0.89 -12.74
N LYS A 427 26.97 0.20 -11.59
CA LYS A 427 25.83 -0.41 -10.92
C LYS A 427 25.73 0.14 -9.50
N LEU A 428 24.52 0.49 -9.10
CA LEU A 428 24.15 0.84 -7.73
C LEU A 428 23.16 -0.18 -7.18
N TRP A 429 23.28 -0.54 -5.90
CA TRP A 429 22.30 -1.43 -5.27
C TRP A 429 22.11 -1.21 -3.77
N THR A 430 21.00 -1.76 -3.29
CA THR A 430 20.60 -1.93 -1.88
C THR A 430 20.45 -3.41 -1.58
N VAL A 431 20.59 -3.80 -0.31
CA VAL A 431 20.50 -5.21 0.13
C VAL A 431 19.08 -5.77 0.22
N GLY A 432 18.06 -4.93 0.01
CA GLY A 432 16.67 -5.37 -0.02
C GLY A 432 16.08 -5.82 1.33
N SER A 433 14.83 -6.30 1.27
CA SER A 433 13.98 -6.57 2.44
C SER A 433 14.29 -7.87 3.20
N ASP A 434 15.19 -8.71 2.67
CA ASP A 434 15.74 -9.88 3.38
C ASP A 434 17.00 -9.53 4.22
N PHE A 435 17.52 -8.31 4.07
CA PHE A 435 18.71 -7.79 4.75
C PHE A 435 20.01 -8.52 4.40
N ILE A 436 20.05 -9.23 3.27
CA ILE A 436 21.20 -10.02 2.81
C ILE A 436 21.76 -9.36 1.56
N ASP A 437 23.04 -8.98 1.59
CA ASP A 437 23.71 -8.44 0.42
C ASP A 437 24.02 -9.56 -0.58
N ASP A 438 23.26 -9.61 -1.67
CA ASP A 438 23.46 -10.57 -2.76
C ASP A 438 24.42 -10.05 -3.85
N GLY A 439 25.13 -8.94 -3.61
CA GLY A 439 26.12 -8.35 -4.52
C GLY A 439 25.50 -7.57 -5.69
N GLY A 440 24.27 -7.09 -5.54
CA GLY A 440 23.54 -6.37 -6.58
C GLY A 440 23.14 -7.27 -7.73
N ARG A 441 22.76 -8.52 -7.45
CA ARG A 441 22.30 -9.49 -8.46
C ARG A 441 20.87 -9.16 -8.91
N ILE A 442 20.74 -8.09 -9.69
CA ILE A 442 19.45 -7.54 -10.13
C ILE A 442 18.84 -8.23 -11.35
N HIS A 443 19.64 -8.99 -12.09
CA HIS A 443 19.18 -9.72 -13.27
C HIS A 443 18.90 -11.18 -12.94
N ARG A 444 17.75 -11.67 -13.44
CA ARG A 444 17.42 -13.09 -13.39
C ARG A 444 18.38 -13.89 -14.26
N GLN A 445 19.04 -14.90 -13.68
CA GLN A 445 19.88 -15.80 -14.47
C GLN A 445 19.06 -16.49 -15.58
N PRO A 446 19.57 -16.55 -16.83
CA PRO A 446 18.89 -17.21 -17.94
C PRO A 446 18.52 -18.67 -17.59
N GLY A 447 17.22 -18.96 -17.53
CA GLY A 447 16.70 -20.31 -17.24
C GLY A 447 16.26 -20.58 -15.79
N SER A 448 16.51 -19.69 -14.85
CA SER A 448 15.90 -19.80 -13.50
C SER A 448 14.40 -19.53 -13.58
N LYS A 449 13.55 -20.27 -12.86
CA LYS A 449 12.12 -19.96 -12.69
C LYS A 449 11.83 -18.93 -11.58
N THR A 450 12.81 -18.68 -10.70
CA THR A 450 12.67 -17.81 -9.53
C THR A 450 13.70 -16.67 -9.53
N PHE A 451 13.26 -15.48 -9.10
CA PHE A 451 14.15 -14.48 -8.53
C PHE A 451 14.62 -15.01 -7.18
N LYS A 452 15.93 -14.94 -6.91
CA LYS A 452 16.53 -15.48 -5.68
C LYS A 452 17.14 -14.40 -4.78
N THR A 453 16.86 -13.13 -5.06
CA THR A 453 17.48 -12.00 -4.35
C THR A 453 16.41 -10.97 -4.02
N ALA A 454 16.50 -10.34 -2.86
CA ALA A 454 15.71 -9.16 -2.53
C ALA A 454 16.42 -7.85 -2.93
N ASP A 455 17.70 -7.89 -3.29
CA ASP A 455 18.47 -6.74 -3.78
C ASP A 455 17.71 -5.94 -4.84
N LEU A 456 17.67 -4.63 -4.65
CA LEU A 456 17.23 -3.67 -5.66
C LEU A 456 18.45 -2.96 -6.22
N GLY A 457 18.50 -2.75 -7.54
CA GLY A 457 19.61 -2.02 -8.15
C GLY A 457 19.27 -1.29 -9.43
N ILE A 458 20.16 -0.38 -9.78
CA ILE A 458 20.12 0.51 -10.93
C ILE A 458 21.45 0.38 -11.67
N GLU A 459 21.40 0.20 -12.97
CA GLU A 459 22.58 0.28 -13.85
C GLU A 459 22.54 1.59 -14.64
N LEU A 460 23.70 2.23 -14.77
CA LEU A 460 23.91 3.36 -15.67
C LEU A 460 24.99 2.98 -16.67
N PHE A 461 24.64 3.05 -17.94
CA PHE A 461 25.54 2.69 -19.03
C PHE A 461 26.38 3.89 -19.48
N ASP A 462 27.60 3.64 -19.94
CA ASP A 462 28.40 4.64 -20.67
C ASP A 462 27.62 5.14 -21.90
N PRO A 463 27.82 6.38 -22.37
CA PRO A 463 27.08 6.92 -23.51
C PRO A 463 27.06 6.02 -24.76
N GLY A 464 28.20 5.42 -25.11
CA GLY A 464 28.30 4.50 -26.25
C GLY A 464 27.68 3.12 -26.03
N GLN A 465 27.23 2.83 -24.80
CA GLN A 465 26.60 1.57 -24.37
C GLN A 465 25.06 1.69 -24.33
N ARG A 466 24.52 2.91 -24.45
CA ARG A 466 23.10 3.22 -24.40
C ARG A 466 22.41 2.91 -25.74
N ASN A 467 21.12 2.58 -25.66
CA ASN A 467 20.20 2.43 -26.80
C ASN A 467 20.74 1.54 -27.95
N ARG A 468 21.36 0.40 -27.60
CA ARG A 468 21.98 -0.49 -28.59
C ARG A 468 20.98 -1.44 -29.25
N PRO A 469 21.17 -1.81 -30.53
CA PRO A 469 20.34 -2.84 -31.14
C PRO A 469 20.39 -4.14 -30.34
N MET A 470 19.25 -4.83 -30.22
CA MET A 470 19.21 -6.15 -29.58
C MET A 470 20.23 -7.09 -30.24
N PRO A 471 21.07 -7.80 -29.47
CA PRO A 471 21.80 -8.94 -29.99
C PRO A 471 20.78 -9.95 -30.54
N PRO A 472 21.04 -10.61 -31.68
CA PRO A 472 20.15 -11.68 -32.14
C PRO A 472 20.03 -12.72 -31.03
N GLU A 473 18.78 -13.09 -30.67
CA GLU A 473 18.55 -14.12 -29.67
C GLU A 473 19.40 -15.34 -30.02
N SER A 474 20.33 -15.70 -29.13
CA SER A 474 20.98 -16.99 -29.23
C SER A 474 19.88 -18.02 -29.06
N LYS A 475 19.39 -18.58 -30.16
CA LYS A 475 18.59 -19.81 -30.12
C LYS A 475 19.43 -20.79 -29.32
N LYS A 476 18.95 -21.15 -28.12
CA LYS A 476 19.58 -22.23 -27.36
C LYS A 476 19.66 -23.44 -28.29
N PRO A 477 20.80 -24.16 -28.31
CA PRO A 477 20.93 -25.38 -29.08
C PRO A 477 19.90 -26.44 -28.67
#